data_AF-A0A9X0FJN5-F1
#
_entry.id   AF-A0A9X0FJN5-F1
#
_cell.length_a   1.000
_cell.length_b   1.000
_cell.length_c   1.000
_cell.angle_alpha   90.00
_cell.angle_beta   90.00
_cell.angle_gamma   90.00
#
_symmetry.space_group_name_H-M   'P 1'
#
loop_
_entity.id
_entity.type
_entity.pdbx_description
1 polymer ?
#
loop_
_entity_poly.entity_id
_entity_poly.type
_entity_poly.pdbx_seq_one_letter_code
_entity_poly.pdbx_strand_id
1 'polypeptide(L)'
;MTLRPLALGTLALGMAAGIAVPAAAAPVDHSAQDATLIGHRGAAGVAPENTLSAIKAGSQSGADYIEIDVQLSKDGVPFIFHDETPNRTTNAKDVFPGRENDPITSFTWEELQQLDAGSYFSAAFAGEKIPHFDSVPGALAGTTGVYIEIKSPAKSPGVEQLVADALAEDKGWSRLLEQDRIEVLGFDAASNRTFAQLAPEVPLQQLAGSVPDAATLESYAQFADSFGTSYRTLDASGAQRVKDAGLQLGVYTVNSTEAAEQSLDLGVERITGDFPQQVARHLSGRKPFPSNDGLVIAESVNDVPGNDLQPETGEHVVLENTGRRTLSLEGYLVRDAANNVMRIPAGYQLEPGEQLRLYPGPGTNGAQAVYLDGGVAVLNNGGDSLALWNAKAKLMDTYAN
;
A
#
# COMPACT_ATOMS: atom_id res chain seq x y z
N MET A 1 -68.71 75.33 25.64
CA MET A 1 -67.33 75.58 25.20
C MET A 1 -66.82 74.36 24.45
N THR A 2 -66.11 74.63 23.38
CA THR A 2 -65.81 73.78 22.23
C THR A 2 -64.52 72.95 22.36
N LEU A 3 -64.53 71.78 21.72
CA LEU A 3 -63.44 71.07 20.99
C LEU A 3 -62.27 70.37 21.74
N ARG A 4 -62.12 69.06 21.39
CA ARG A 4 -60.97 68.10 21.23
C ARG A 4 -59.51 68.64 21.17
N PRO A 5 -58.42 67.81 21.07
CA PRO A 5 -58.14 66.38 21.37
C PRO A 5 -56.75 66.17 22.08
N LEU A 6 -56.25 64.93 22.30
CA LEU A 6 -54.80 64.61 22.18
C LEU A 6 -54.53 63.09 22.08
N ALA A 7 -53.40 62.76 21.44
CA ALA A 7 -53.08 61.54 20.72
C ALA A 7 -52.64 60.33 21.57
N LEU A 8 -52.97 59.13 21.08
CA LEU A 8 -52.35 57.86 21.44
C LEU A 8 -51.14 57.63 20.51
N GLY A 9 -49.94 57.47 21.08
CA GLY A 9 -48.75 57.02 20.38
C GLY A 9 -48.38 55.61 20.82
N THR A 10 -48.54 54.64 19.93
CA THR A 10 -48.09 53.25 20.08
C THR A 10 -46.58 53.14 19.86
N LEU A 11 -45.88 52.57 20.84
CA LEU A 11 -44.45 52.25 20.79
C LEU A 11 -44.27 50.91 20.04
N ALA A 12 -43.53 50.92 18.92
CA ALA A 12 -43.15 49.72 18.19
C ALA A 12 -41.89 49.12 18.83
N LEU A 13 -41.96 47.85 19.25
CA LEU A 13 -40.82 47.06 19.74
C LEU A 13 -40.16 46.37 18.53
N GLY A 14 -38.93 46.76 18.19
CA GLY A 14 -38.12 46.07 17.18
C GLY A 14 -37.45 44.85 17.79
N MET A 15 -37.75 43.65 17.29
CA MET A 15 -36.95 42.45 17.54
C MET A 15 -35.74 42.45 16.58
N ALA A 16 -34.54 42.58 17.14
CA ALA A 16 -33.30 42.27 16.41
C ALA A 16 -33.06 40.77 16.52
N ALA A 17 -33.20 40.05 15.41
CA ALA A 17 -32.77 38.66 15.28
C ALA A 17 -31.23 38.65 15.21
N GLY A 18 -30.58 38.13 16.27
CA GLY A 18 -29.15 37.87 16.27
C GLY A 18 -28.84 36.70 15.35
N ILE A 19 -28.02 36.94 14.33
CA ILE A 19 -27.45 35.89 13.49
C ILE A 19 -26.39 35.18 14.34
N ALA A 20 -26.69 33.96 14.78
CA ALA A 20 -25.70 33.11 15.41
C ALA A 20 -24.68 32.68 14.35
N VAL A 21 -23.46 33.20 14.45
CA VAL A 21 -22.31 32.66 13.71
C VAL A 21 -22.04 31.27 14.28
N PRO A 22 -22.00 30.20 13.47
CA PRO A 22 -21.66 28.88 13.98
C PRO A 22 -20.23 28.95 14.53
N ALA A 23 -20.06 28.54 15.78
CA ALA A 23 -18.74 28.40 16.37
C ALA A 23 -17.95 27.42 15.50
N ALA A 24 -16.77 27.84 15.01
CA ALA A 24 -15.83 26.95 14.37
C ALA A 24 -15.59 25.76 15.30
N ALA A 25 -15.84 24.56 14.80
CA ALA A 25 -15.55 23.34 15.53
C ALA A 25 -14.08 23.38 15.98
N ALA A 26 -13.84 23.07 17.26
CA ALA A 26 -12.49 22.91 17.76
C ALA A 26 -11.78 21.83 16.93
N PRO A 27 -10.47 21.96 16.65
CA PRO A 27 -9.73 20.92 15.95
C PRO A 27 -9.88 19.62 16.74
N VAL A 28 -10.36 18.59 16.06
CA VAL A 28 -10.41 17.23 16.59
C VAL A 28 -8.96 16.78 16.73
N ASP A 29 -8.53 16.52 17.95
CA ASP A 29 -7.21 15.97 18.25
C ASP A 29 -7.23 14.49 17.84
N HIS A 30 -6.92 14.22 16.56
CA HIS A 30 -6.70 12.87 16.05
C HIS A 30 -5.37 12.38 16.62
N SER A 31 -5.41 11.77 17.80
CA SER A 31 -4.28 11.00 18.26
C SER A 31 -3.99 9.90 17.24
N ALA A 32 -2.74 9.70 16.86
CA ALA A 32 -2.25 8.74 15.87
C ALA A 32 -2.63 7.25 16.10
N GLN A 33 -3.54 6.95 17.04
CA GLN A 33 -4.06 5.62 17.37
C GLN A 33 -5.34 5.23 16.60
N ASP A 34 -5.90 6.07 15.73
CA ASP A 34 -7.23 5.81 15.14
C ASP A 34 -7.22 5.23 13.71
N ALA A 35 -6.08 5.18 13.01
CA ALA A 35 -6.03 4.62 11.67
C ALA A 35 -5.84 3.10 11.69
N THR A 36 -6.66 2.39 10.91
CA THR A 36 -6.52 0.97 10.63
C THR A 36 -5.30 0.75 9.74
N LEU A 37 -4.32 0.02 10.25
CA LEU A 37 -3.10 -0.29 9.52
C LEU A 37 -3.22 -1.65 8.82
N ILE A 38 -2.96 -1.64 7.52
CA ILE A 38 -3.03 -2.81 6.66
C ILE A 38 -1.62 -3.12 6.13
N GLY A 39 -1.16 -4.34 6.38
CA GLY A 39 0.03 -4.88 5.74
C GLY A 39 -0.27 -5.31 4.31
N HIS A 40 0.25 -4.58 3.32
CA HIS A 40 0.06 -4.85 1.91
C HIS A 40 0.67 -6.21 1.52
N ARG A 41 -0.14 -7.07 0.89
CA ARG A 41 0.21 -8.43 0.46
C ARG A 41 0.89 -9.25 1.56
N GLY A 42 0.44 -9.05 2.81
CA GLY A 42 1.13 -9.45 4.03
C GLY A 42 2.07 -8.36 4.55
N ALA A 43 3.38 -8.57 4.43
CA ALA A 43 4.39 -7.54 4.70
C ALA A 43 5.42 -7.60 3.58
N ALA A 44 4.99 -7.25 2.37
CA ALA A 44 5.74 -7.38 1.12
C ALA A 44 7.12 -6.70 1.15
N GLY A 45 7.31 -5.73 2.05
CA GLY A 45 8.59 -5.07 2.25
C GLY A 45 9.63 -5.93 2.97
N VAL A 46 9.25 -7.01 3.66
CA VAL A 46 10.17 -7.85 4.48
C VAL A 46 10.10 -9.34 4.17
N ALA A 47 9.14 -9.77 3.36
CA ALA A 47 8.95 -11.15 2.93
C ALA A 47 8.30 -11.18 1.53
N PRO A 48 8.42 -12.27 0.76
CA PRO A 48 7.83 -12.36 -0.58
C PRO A 48 6.31 -12.17 -0.52
N GLU A 49 5.78 -11.23 -1.31
CA GLU A 49 4.39 -10.82 -1.29
C GLU A 49 3.41 -11.97 -1.55
N ASN A 50 2.20 -11.92 -0.96
CA ASN A 50 1.16 -12.96 -1.13
C ASN A 50 1.66 -14.39 -0.82
N THR A 51 2.57 -14.55 0.15
CA THR A 51 3.02 -15.85 0.65
C THR A 51 2.61 -16.06 2.11
N LEU A 52 2.58 -17.30 2.58
CA LEU A 52 2.32 -17.57 4.00
C LEU A 52 3.40 -16.94 4.90
N SER A 53 4.64 -16.85 4.40
CA SER A 53 5.72 -16.12 5.07
C SER A 53 5.43 -14.63 5.23
N ALA A 54 4.92 -13.95 4.21
CA ALA A 54 4.54 -12.54 4.30
C ALA A 54 3.32 -12.31 5.20
N ILE A 55 2.31 -13.18 5.13
CA ILE A 55 1.12 -13.12 6.00
C ILE A 55 1.53 -13.23 7.47
N LYS A 56 2.40 -14.19 7.79
CA LYS A 56 2.92 -14.38 9.14
C LYS A 56 3.75 -13.19 9.61
N ALA A 57 4.59 -12.62 8.74
CA ALA A 57 5.37 -11.43 9.05
C ALA A 57 4.47 -10.20 9.32
N GLY A 58 3.45 -9.98 8.48
CA GLY A 58 2.47 -8.90 8.65
C GLY A 58 1.64 -9.06 9.92
N SER A 59 1.20 -10.27 10.25
CA SER A 59 0.48 -10.52 11.52
C SER A 59 1.33 -10.27 12.77
N GLN A 60 2.66 -10.21 12.62
CA GLN A 60 3.62 -9.94 13.70
C GLN A 60 4.15 -8.50 13.67
N SER A 61 3.75 -7.68 12.70
CA SER A 61 4.26 -6.32 12.52
C SER A 61 3.54 -5.28 13.37
N GLY A 62 2.36 -5.64 13.91
CA GLY A 62 1.43 -4.70 14.54
C GLY A 62 0.39 -4.13 13.57
N ALA A 63 0.20 -4.75 12.40
CA ALA A 63 -0.92 -4.42 11.51
C ALA A 63 -2.24 -4.97 12.07
N ASP A 64 -3.31 -4.20 11.87
CA ASP A 64 -4.68 -4.61 12.20
C ASP A 64 -5.19 -5.63 11.18
N TYR A 65 -4.83 -5.45 9.91
CA TYR A 65 -5.13 -6.36 8.81
C TYR A 65 -3.89 -6.70 7.98
N ILE A 66 -3.91 -7.85 7.32
CA ILE A 66 -3.06 -8.12 6.15
C ILE A 66 -3.91 -8.16 4.90
N GLU A 67 -3.44 -7.53 3.84
CA GLU A 67 -4.08 -7.55 2.53
C GLU A 67 -3.58 -8.74 1.71
N ILE A 68 -4.46 -9.33 0.89
CA ILE A 68 -4.17 -10.44 -0.02
C ILE A 68 -4.95 -10.29 -1.33
N ASP A 69 -4.36 -10.79 -2.43
CA ASP A 69 -4.93 -10.67 -3.77
C ASP A 69 -5.51 -12.00 -4.27
N VAL A 70 -6.83 -12.15 -4.37
CA VAL A 70 -7.44 -13.44 -4.77
C VAL A 70 -7.61 -13.56 -6.28
N GLN A 71 -7.15 -14.68 -6.84
CA GLN A 71 -7.37 -15.07 -8.23
C GLN A 71 -7.77 -16.56 -8.32
N LEU A 72 -8.28 -16.97 -9.50
CA LEU A 72 -8.66 -18.35 -9.79
C LEU A 72 -7.74 -18.97 -10.84
N SER A 73 -7.30 -20.20 -10.60
CA SER A 73 -6.53 -20.97 -11.57
C SER A 73 -7.43 -21.38 -12.74
N LYS A 74 -6.82 -21.93 -13.80
CA LYS A 74 -7.54 -22.43 -14.98
C LYS A 74 -8.61 -23.47 -14.64
N ASP A 75 -8.35 -24.26 -13.61
CA ASP A 75 -9.22 -25.31 -13.08
C ASP A 75 -10.09 -24.84 -11.90
N GLY A 76 -10.17 -23.53 -11.64
CA GLY A 76 -11.10 -22.91 -10.69
C GLY A 76 -10.67 -22.98 -9.23
N VAL A 77 -9.39 -23.26 -8.95
CA VAL A 77 -8.85 -23.32 -7.59
C VAL A 77 -8.44 -21.91 -7.16
N PRO A 78 -8.87 -21.45 -5.97
CA PRO A 78 -8.55 -20.11 -5.49
C PRO A 78 -7.14 -20.04 -4.87
N PHE A 79 -6.38 -19.05 -5.30
CA PHE A 79 -5.02 -18.80 -4.82
C PHE A 79 -4.78 -17.31 -4.63
N ILE A 80 -3.73 -16.97 -3.90
CA ILE A 80 -3.35 -15.57 -3.68
C ILE A 80 -2.14 -15.18 -4.52
N PHE A 81 -2.27 -14.11 -5.32
CA PHE A 81 -1.23 -13.59 -6.20
C PHE A 81 -1.65 -12.25 -6.82
N HIS A 82 -0.76 -11.26 -6.79
CA HIS A 82 -1.09 -9.91 -7.25
C HIS A 82 -1.15 -9.78 -8.78
N ASP A 83 -0.07 -10.20 -9.46
CA ASP A 83 0.14 -9.86 -10.86
C ASP A 83 -0.72 -10.68 -11.82
N GLU A 84 -0.87 -10.18 -13.04
CA GLU A 84 -1.50 -10.92 -14.13
C GLU A 84 -0.62 -12.02 -14.70
N THR A 85 0.69 -11.98 -14.47
CA THR A 85 1.68 -12.94 -15.00
C THR A 85 2.60 -13.41 -13.89
N PRO A 86 3.13 -14.65 -13.94
CA PRO A 86 4.02 -15.16 -12.90
C PRO A 86 5.44 -14.55 -12.89
N ASN A 87 5.82 -13.78 -13.90
CA ASN A 87 7.22 -13.46 -14.19
C ASN A 87 7.96 -12.74 -13.04
N ARG A 88 7.33 -11.74 -12.42
CA ARG A 88 8.00 -10.83 -11.47
C ARG A 88 8.35 -11.50 -10.15
N THR A 89 7.47 -12.38 -9.65
CA THR A 89 7.52 -12.90 -8.29
C THR A 89 7.64 -14.42 -8.23
N THR A 90 7.98 -15.07 -9.35
CA THR A 90 8.23 -16.52 -9.38
C THR A 90 9.40 -16.90 -10.28
N ASN A 91 9.77 -18.18 -10.27
CA ASN A 91 10.72 -18.77 -11.21
C ASN A 91 10.06 -19.34 -12.48
N ALA A 92 8.91 -18.82 -12.91
CA ALA A 92 8.18 -19.38 -14.06
C ALA A 92 8.98 -19.42 -15.36
N LYS A 93 9.92 -18.48 -15.55
CA LYS A 93 10.84 -18.50 -16.71
C LYS A 93 11.71 -19.77 -16.77
N ASP A 94 12.05 -20.33 -15.60
CA ASP A 94 12.87 -21.53 -15.49
C ASP A 94 12.01 -22.80 -15.54
N VAL A 95 10.85 -22.78 -14.86
CA VAL A 95 9.95 -23.95 -14.75
C VAL A 95 9.10 -24.16 -16.00
N PHE A 96 8.61 -23.07 -16.60
CA PHE A 96 7.77 -23.06 -17.81
C PHE A 96 8.31 -22.07 -18.85
N PRO A 97 9.48 -22.33 -19.47
CA PRO A 97 10.07 -21.40 -20.43
C PRO A 97 9.11 -21.06 -21.57
N GLY A 98 8.90 -19.77 -21.82
CA GLY A 98 7.99 -19.25 -22.84
C GLY A 98 6.57 -18.98 -22.35
N ARG A 99 6.26 -19.31 -21.10
CA ARG A 99 4.97 -19.02 -20.44
C ARG A 99 5.09 -18.01 -19.31
N GLU A 100 6.26 -17.42 -19.07
CA GLU A 100 6.46 -16.47 -17.97
C GLU A 100 5.55 -15.24 -18.05
N ASN A 101 5.11 -14.87 -19.26
CA ASN A 101 4.20 -13.75 -19.51
C ASN A 101 2.77 -14.21 -19.87
N ASP A 102 2.45 -15.50 -19.76
CA ASP A 102 1.07 -15.98 -19.88
C ASP A 102 0.25 -15.46 -18.69
N PRO A 103 -1.08 -15.27 -18.85
CA PRO A 103 -1.95 -14.99 -17.73
C PRO A 103 -1.78 -16.05 -16.63
N ILE A 104 -1.56 -15.64 -15.38
CA ILE A 104 -1.39 -16.55 -14.24
C ILE A 104 -2.61 -17.46 -14.07
N THR A 105 -3.80 -16.95 -14.42
CA THR A 105 -5.08 -17.67 -14.41
C THR A 105 -5.20 -18.71 -15.53
N SER A 106 -4.23 -18.78 -16.47
CA SER A 106 -4.16 -19.82 -17.50
C SER A 106 -3.45 -21.10 -17.03
N PHE A 107 -2.82 -21.08 -15.86
CA PHE A 107 -2.15 -22.23 -15.26
C PHE A 107 -3.13 -23.04 -14.42
N THR A 108 -3.00 -24.37 -14.42
CA THR A 108 -3.73 -25.21 -13.46
C THR A 108 -3.12 -25.08 -12.06
N TRP A 109 -3.87 -25.47 -11.03
CA TRP A 109 -3.33 -25.48 -9.67
C TRP A 109 -2.06 -26.34 -9.53
N GLU A 110 -2.02 -27.49 -10.19
CA GLU A 110 -0.85 -28.37 -10.21
C GLU A 110 0.37 -27.70 -10.87
N GLU A 111 0.17 -26.90 -11.92
CA GLU A 111 1.25 -26.12 -12.53
C GLU A 111 1.73 -25.00 -11.59
N LEU A 112 0.80 -24.26 -10.98
CA LEU A 112 1.12 -23.18 -10.03
C LEU A 112 1.95 -23.71 -8.85
N GLN A 113 1.65 -24.91 -8.35
CA GLN A 113 2.39 -25.53 -7.25
C GLN A 113 3.83 -25.94 -7.60
N GLN A 114 4.22 -25.96 -8.88
CA GLN A 114 5.61 -26.19 -9.28
C GLN A 114 6.47 -24.95 -9.11
N LEU A 115 5.87 -23.76 -9.09
CA LEU A 115 6.59 -22.50 -8.97
C LEU A 115 7.20 -22.31 -7.57
N ASP A 116 8.29 -21.57 -7.52
CA ASP A 116 8.89 -20.98 -6.33
C ASP A 116 8.52 -19.49 -6.33
N ALA A 117 7.81 -19.06 -5.30
CA ALA A 117 7.31 -17.70 -5.10
C ALA A 117 8.09 -16.93 -4.02
N GLY A 118 9.30 -17.36 -3.66
CA GLY A 118 10.10 -16.74 -2.59
C GLY A 118 11.56 -16.46 -2.95
N SER A 119 12.17 -17.27 -3.81
CA SER A 119 13.58 -17.13 -4.21
C SER A 119 13.89 -15.77 -4.85
N TYR A 120 12.92 -15.15 -5.54
CA TYR A 120 13.07 -13.82 -6.12
C TYR A 120 13.34 -12.75 -5.05
N PHE A 121 12.75 -12.92 -3.86
CA PHE A 121 12.87 -11.97 -2.77
C PHE A 121 14.20 -12.13 -2.03
N SER A 122 14.52 -13.35 -1.58
CA SER A 122 15.84 -13.69 -1.07
C SER A 122 16.01 -15.21 -0.96
N ALA A 123 17.26 -15.68 -0.90
CA ALA A 123 17.58 -17.09 -0.70
C ALA A 123 17.00 -17.69 0.60
N ALA A 124 16.65 -16.86 1.61
CA ALA A 124 16.03 -17.32 2.84
C ALA A 124 14.59 -17.81 2.66
N PHE A 125 13.93 -17.44 1.55
CA PHE A 125 12.56 -17.85 1.21
C PHE A 125 12.53 -18.84 0.05
N ALA A 126 13.67 -19.47 -0.28
CA ALA A 126 13.73 -20.44 -1.36
C ALA A 126 12.76 -21.61 -1.11
N GLY A 127 11.98 -21.95 -2.14
CA GLY A 127 10.98 -23.00 -2.10
C GLY A 127 9.60 -22.58 -1.58
N GLU A 128 9.39 -21.31 -1.21
CA GLU A 128 8.07 -20.80 -0.84
C GLU A 128 7.09 -21.02 -2.02
N LYS A 129 5.86 -21.42 -1.70
CA LYS A 129 4.83 -21.76 -2.69
C LYS A 129 3.79 -20.66 -2.82
N ILE A 130 3.17 -20.58 -4.01
CA ILE A 130 1.93 -19.83 -4.20
C ILE A 130 0.87 -20.44 -3.26
N PRO A 131 0.33 -19.68 -2.29
CA PRO A 131 -0.61 -20.24 -1.33
C PRO A 131 -2.00 -20.45 -1.91
N HIS A 132 -2.68 -21.49 -1.42
CA HIS A 132 -4.12 -21.63 -1.61
C HIS A 132 -4.82 -20.59 -0.74
N PHE A 133 -5.93 -20.03 -1.21
CA PHE A 133 -6.71 -19.03 -0.48
C PHE A 133 -7.05 -19.50 0.95
N ASP A 134 -7.61 -20.70 1.09
CA ASP A 134 -7.98 -21.27 2.40
C ASP A 134 -6.81 -21.59 3.35
N SER A 135 -5.55 -21.43 2.90
CA SER A 135 -4.40 -21.55 3.81
C SER A 135 -4.17 -20.28 4.64
N VAL A 136 -4.75 -19.15 4.25
CA VAL A 136 -4.52 -17.82 4.85
C VAL A 136 -4.92 -17.77 6.33
N PRO A 137 -6.12 -18.22 6.76
CA PRO A 137 -6.51 -18.14 8.18
C PRO A 137 -5.56 -18.88 9.11
N GLY A 138 -4.96 -19.98 8.63
CA GLY A 138 -4.01 -20.79 9.39
C GLY A 138 -2.62 -20.16 9.56
N ALA A 139 -2.26 -19.19 8.72
CA ALA A 139 -0.97 -18.50 8.78
C ALA A 139 -0.98 -17.23 9.65
N LEU A 140 -2.17 -16.70 9.96
CA LEU A 140 -2.33 -15.52 10.79
C LEU A 140 -1.82 -15.74 12.22
N ALA A 141 -1.36 -14.66 12.85
CA ALA A 141 -0.98 -14.62 14.25
C ALA A 141 -1.81 -13.58 15.00
N GLY A 142 -2.08 -13.84 16.28
CA GLY A 142 -2.78 -12.88 17.15
C GLY A 142 -4.18 -12.51 16.64
N THR A 143 -4.46 -11.21 16.63
CA THR A 143 -5.77 -10.62 16.33
C THR A 143 -5.85 -9.95 14.96
N THR A 144 -4.81 -10.09 14.11
CA THR A 144 -4.78 -9.47 12.78
C THR A 144 -5.85 -10.04 11.84
N GLY A 145 -6.71 -9.21 11.28
CA GLY A 145 -7.70 -9.59 10.27
C GLY A 145 -7.12 -9.74 8.87
N VAL A 146 -7.99 -10.01 7.90
CA VAL A 146 -7.64 -10.13 6.48
C VAL A 146 -8.43 -9.13 5.66
N TYR A 147 -7.74 -8.44 4.77
CA TYR A 147 -8.31 -7.50 3.82
C TYR A 147 -8.19 -8.11 2.41
N ILE A 148 -9.30 -8.61 1.87
CA ILE A 148 -9.27 -9.51 0.71
C ILE A 148 -9.54 -8.72 -0.57
N GLU A 149 -8.54 -8.57 -1.45
CA GLU A 149 -8.77 -7.96 -2.76
C GLU A 149 -9.39 -9.00 -3.70
N ILE A 150 -10.60 -8.68 -4.18
CA ILE A 150 -11.24 -9.40 -5.28
C ILE A 150 -10.76 -8.79 -6.60
N LYS A 151 -9.96 -9.55 -7.35
CA LYS A 151 -9.54 -9.17 -8.71
C LYS A 151 -10.70 -9.28 -9.70
N SER A 152 -10.57 -8.62 -10.86
CA SER A 152 -11.66 -8.54 -11.83
C SER A 152 -12.16 -9.94 -12.29
N PRO A 153 -13.49 -10.15 -12.32
CA PRO A 153 -14.09 -11.42 -12.74
C PRO A 153 -13.87 -11.74 -14.21
N ALA A 154 -13.44 -10.77 -15.03
CA ALA A 154 -13.02 -11.02 -16.40
C ALA A 154 -11.84 -12.01 -16.50
N LYS A 155 -10.99 -12.07 -15.46
CA LYS A 155 -9.82 -12.95 -15.38
C LYS A 155 -10.04 -14.12 -14.41
N SER A 156 -10.90 -13.91 -13.42
CA SER A 156 -11.26 -14.89 -12.40
C SER A 156 -12.79 -15.06 -12.32
N PRO A 157 -13.45 -15.69 -13.31
CA PRO A 157 -14.90 -15.76 -13.34
C PRO A 157 -15.50 -16.46 -12.12
N GLY A 158 -16.41 -15.78 -11.41
CA GLY A 158 -17.08 -16.31 -10.22
C GLY A 158 -16.31 -16.14 -8.91
N VAL A 159 -15.22 -15.35 -8.92
CA VAL A 159 -14.42 -15.06 -7.72
C VAL A 159 -15.26 -14.47 -6.58
N GLU A 160 -16.28 -13.67 -6.89
CA GLU A 160 -17.16 -13.06 -5.87
C GLU A 160 -17.93 -14.12 -5.09
N GLN A 161 -18.54 -15.07 -5.80
CA GLN A 161 -19.28 -16.17 -5.19
C GLN A 161 -18.34 -17.09 -4.43
N LEU A 162 -17.18 -17.41 -5.01
CA LEU A 162 -16.20 -18.27 -4.35
C LEU A 162 -15.72 -17.66 -3.03
N VAL A 163 -15.40 -16.37 -3.00
CA VAL A 163 -14.96 -15.70 -1.77
C VAL A 163 -16.11 -15.68 -0.76
N ALA A 164 -17.33 -15.33 -1.16
CA ALA A 164 -18.49 -15.34 -0.26
C ALA A 164 -18.77 -16.74 0.33
N ASP A 165 -18.72 -17.78 -0.50
CA ASP A 165 -18.92 -19.17 -0.07
C ASP A 165 -17.81 -19.61 0.89
N ALA A 166 -16.54 -19.28 0.59
CA ALA A 166 -15.43 -19.59 1.48
C ALA A 166 -15.58 -18.91 2.85
N LEU A 167 -15.99 -17.64 2.87
CA LEU A 167 -16.28 -16.92 4.13
C LEU A 167 -17.40 -17.58 4.94
N ALA A 168 -18.42 -18.13 4.28
CA ALA A 168 -19.57 -18.77 4.93
C ALA A 168 -19.33 -20.23 5.34
N GLU A 169 -18.48 -20.97 4.61
CA GLU A 169 -18.40 -22.43 4.72
C GLU A 169 -17.06 -22.97 5.25
N ASP A 170 -15.94 -22.26 5.02
CA ASP A 170 -14.65 -22.68 5.56
C ASP A 170 -14.50 -22.27 7.03
N LYS A 171 -14.07 -23.21 7.88
CA LYS A 171 -13.99 -22.98 9.32
C LYS A 171 -13.01 -21.89 9.73
N GLY A 172 -11.92 -21.72 8.98
CA GLY A 172 -10.93 -20.69 9.23
C GLY A 172 -11.50 -19.32 8.91
N TRP A 173 -12.11 -19.19 7.73
CA TRP A 173 -12.73 -17.95 7.29
C TRP A 173 -13.95 -17.55 8.11
N SER A 174 -14.90 -18.46 8.34
CA SER A 174 -16.11 -18.16 9.13
C SER A 174 -15.76 -17.71 10.55
N ARG A 175 -14.70 -18.27 11.14
CA ARG A 175 -14.21 -17.82 12.45
C ARG A 175 -13.70 -16.38 12.43
N LEU A 176 -13.01 -15.97 11.37
CA LEU A 176 -12.54 -14.59 11.24
C LEU A 176 -13.73 -13.64 10.99
N LEU A 177 -14.70 -14.07 10.19
CA LEU A 177 -15.93 -13.32 9.94
C LEU A 177 -16.72 -13.09 11.23
N GLU A 178 -16.94 -14.13 12.05
CA GLU A 178 -17.59 -14.03 13.36
C GLU A 178 -16.86 -13.11 14.36
N GLN A 179 -15.60 -12.78 14.08
CA GLN A 179 -14.76 -11.91 14.90
C GLN A 179 -14.65 -10.48 14.34
N ASP A 180 -15.40 -10.15 13.28
CA ASP A 180 -15.32 -8.87 12.57
C ASP A 180 -13.89 -8.59 12.06
N ARG A 181 -13.20 -9.64 11.57
CA ARG A 181 -11.79 -9.60 11.14
C ARG A 181 -11.60 -9.81 9.64
N ILE A 182 -12.65 -9.55 8.86
CA ILE A 182 -12.63 -9.64 7.40
C ILE A 182 -13.16 -8.32 6.84
N GLU A 183 -12.37 -7.70 5.98
CA GLU A 183 -12.81 -6.65 5.06
C GLU A 183 -12.51 -7.11 3.62
N VAL A 184 -13.23 -6.58 2.64
CA VAL A 184 -13.01 -6.85 1.21
C VAL A 184 -12.73 -5.54 0.49
N LEU A 185 -11.90 -5.58 -0.55
CA LEU A 185 -11.63 -4.45 -1.42
C LEU A 185 -11.54 -4.88 -2.89
N GLY A 186 -11.63 -3.93 -3.80
CA GLY A 186 -11.46 -4.21 -5.23
C GLY A 186 -11.58 -2.97 -6.10
N PHE A 187 -11.00 -3.04 -7.30
CA PHE A 187 -11.09 -1.96 -8.30
C PHE A 187 -12.34 -2.06 -9.18
N ASP A 188 -12.84 -3.27 -9.43
CA ASP A 188 -13.97 -3.49 -10.33
C ASP A 188 -15.31 -3.21 -9.61
N ALA A 189 -15.90 -2.04 -9.89
CA ALA A 189 -17.12 -1.61 -9.20
C ALA A 189 -18.34 -2.51 -9.45
N ALA A 190 -18.38 -3.23 -10.58
CA ALA A 190 -19.46 -4.19 -10.83
C ALA A 190 -19.27 -5.44 -9.96
N SER A 191 -18.03 -5.95 -9.91
CA SER A 191 -17.65 -7.07 -9.04
C SER A 191 -17.93 -6.77 -7.56
N ASN A 192 -17.49 -5.61 -7.07
CA ASN A 192 -17.74 -5.15 -5.70
C ASN A 192 -19.24 -5.08 -5.38
N ARG A 193 -20.06 -4.55 -6.29
CA ARG A 193 -21.51 -4.52 -6.12
C ARG A 193 -22.12 -5.92 -6.05
N THR A 194 -21.62 -6.87 -6.84
CA THR A 194 -22.04 -8.27 -6.77
C THR A 194 -21.64 -8.89 -5.44
N PHE A 195 -20.40 -8.70 -4.99
CA PHE A 195 -19.95 -9.22 -3.70
C PHE A 195 -20.78 -8.67 -2.52
N ALA A 196 -21.06 -7.36 -2.51
CA ALA A 196 -21.90 -6.72 -1.49
C ALA A 196 -23.33 -7.29 -1.40
N GLN A 197 -23.84 -7.92 -2.47
CA GLN A 197 -25.13 -8.61 -2.45
C GLN A 197 -25.02 -10.04 -1.89
N LEU A 198 -23.87 -10.68 -2.08
CA LEU A 198 -23.61 -12.06 -1.66
C LEU A 198 -23.27 -12.14 -0.17
N ALA A 199 -22.50 -11.18 0.34
CA ALA A 199 -22.06 -11.10 1.74
C ALA A 199 -22.23 -9.67 2.30
N PRO A 200 -23.48 -9.18 2.46
CA PRO A 200 -23.77 -7.80 2.86
C PRO A 200 -23.29 -7.42 4.27
N GLU A 201 -22.91 -8.39 5.09
CA GLU A 201 -22.34 -8.19 6.43
C GLU A 201 -20.83 -7.87 6.41
N VAL A 202 -20.13 -8.11 5.29
CA VAL A 202 -18.68 -7.91 5.16
C VAL A 202 -18.41 -6.47 4.71
N PRO A 203 -17.64 -5.67 5.48
CA PRO A 203 -17.27 -4.33 5.06
C PRO A 203 -16.50 -4.33 3.74
N LEU A 204 -16.84 -3.39 2.87
CA LEU A 204 -16.31 -3.33 1.50
C LEU A 204 -15.69 -1.97 1.17
N GLN A 205 -14.49 -1.98 0.57
CA GLN A 205 -13.83 -0.81 0.02
C GLN A 205 -13.82 -0.79 -1.50
N GLN A 206 -14.32 0.30 -2.08
CA GLN A 206 -14.14 0.57 -3.50
C GLN A 206 -12.80 1.25 -3.76
N LEU A 207 -11.96 0.67 -4.61
CA LEU A 207 -10.69 1.26 -5.04
C LEU A 207 -10.83 2.04 -6.35
N ALA A 208 -10.07 3.13 -6.48
CA ALA A 208 -9.75 3.77 -7.76
C ALA A 208 -8.42 4.53 -7.67
N GLY A 209 -7.71 4.67 -8.80
CA GLY A 209 -6.38 5.31 -8.83
C GLY A 209 -6.36 6.79 -8.41
N SER A 210 -7.50 7.47 -8.48
CA SER A 210 -7.71 8.82 -7.95
C SER A 210 -9.16 9.00 -7.49
N VAL A 211 -9.40 9.98 -6.62
CA VAL A 211 -10.75 10.31 -6.15
C VAL A 211 -11.61 10.83 -7.32
N PRO A 212 -12.71 10.16 -7.69
CA PRO A 212 -13.56 10.60 -8.80
C PRO A 212 -14.43 11.81 -8.42
N ASP A 213 -15.39 12.15 -9.28
CA ASP A 213 -16.39 13.17 -8.97
C ASP A 213 -17.38 12.72 -7.89
N ALA A 214 -18.13 13.68 -7.34
CA ALA A 214 -19.07 13.43 -6.24
C ALA A 214 -20.19 12.45 -6.62
N ALA A 215 -20.73 12.54 -7.86
CA ALA A 215 -21.80 11.64 -8.30
C ALA A 215 -21.34 10.19 -8.38
N THR A 216 -20.08 9.96 -8.77
CA THR A 216 -19.48 8.62 -8.78
C THR A 216 -19.29 8.10 -7.36
N LEU A 217 -18.81 8.93 -6.42
CA LEU A 217 -18.68 8.56 -5.01
C LEU A 217 -20.04 8.24 -4.37
N GLU A 218 -21.07 9.03 -4.64
CA GLU A 218 -22.45 8.77 -4.18
C GLU A 218 -22.98 7.42 -4.72
N SER A 219 -22.59 7.02 -5.93
CA SER A 219 -22.91 5.71 -6.49
C SER A 219 -22.16 4.57 -5.80
N TYR A 220 -20.89 4.80 -5.41
CA TYR A 220 -20.09 3.83 -4.64
C TYR A 220 -20.60 3.64 -3.22
N ALA A 221 -21.04 4.71 -2.56
CA ALA A 221 -21.63 4.69 -1.22
C ALA A 221 -22.93 3.86 -1.10
N GLN A 222 -23.49 3.39 -2.21
CA GLN A 222 -24.64 2.48 -2.20
C GLN A 222 -24.27 1.02 -1.90
N PHE A 223 -23.00 0.65 -2.01
CA PHE A 223 -22.54 -0.73 -1.85
C PHE A 223 -21.20 -0.87 -1.12
N ALA A 224 -20.44 0.20 -0.93
CA ALA A 224 -19.18 0.21 -0.22
C ALA A 224 -19.25 1.08 1.03
N ASP A 225 -18.49 0.71 2.07
CA ASP A 225 -18.37 1.43 3.33
C ASP A 225 -17.19 2.41 3.32
N SER A 226 -16.22 2.16 2.44
CA SER A 226 -15.04 3.02 2.29
C SER A 226 -14.58 3.14 0.84
N PHE A 227 -13.76 4.15 0.59
CA PHE A 227 -13.10 4.40 -0.69
C PHE A 227 -11.59 4.43 -0.50
N GLY A 228 -10.86 3.73 -1.37
CA GLY A 228 -9.40 3.67 -1.33
C GLY A 228 -8.75 4.25 -2.58
N THR A 229 -7.66 4.99 -2.43
CA THR A 229 -6.93 5.59 -3.55
C THR A 229 -5.43 5.71 -3.31
N SER A 230 -4.68 6.15 -4.32
CA SER A 230 -3.25 6.41 -4.16
C SER A 230 -3.02 7.61 -3.23
N TYR A 231 -2.17 7.47 -2.21
CA TYR A 231 -1.82 8.60 -1.35
C TYR A 231 -1.16 9.74 -2.15
N ARG A 232 -0.47 9.42 -3.24
CA ARG A 232 0.25 10.38 -4.10
C ARG A 232 -0.70 11.29 -4.89
N THR A 233 -1.93 10.86 -5.15
CA THR A 233 -2.92 11.62 -5.93
C THR A 233 -4.01 12.24 -5.05
N LEU A 234 -4.00 11.94 -3.75
CA LEU A 234 -4.96 12.46 -2.80
C LEU A 234 -4.58 13.87 -2.35
N ASP A 235 -5.54 14.79 -2.45
CA ASP A 235 -5.45 16.13 -1.88
C ASP A 235 -6.61 16.39 -0.89
N ALA A 236 -6.58 17.55 -0.22
CA ALA A 236 -7.61 17.93 0.75
C ALA A 236 -9.02 18.02 0.12
N SER A 237 -9.12 18.38 -1.16
CA SER A 237 -10.41 18.47 -1.86
C SER A 237 -10.97 17.09 -2.14
N GLY A 238 -10.14 16.16 -2.61
CA GLY A 238 -10.49 14.75 -2.79
C GLY A 238 -10.88 14.08 -1.48
N ALA A 239 -10.10 14.29 -0.43
CA ALA A 239 -10.41 13.75 0.91
C ALA A 239 -11.77 14.27 1.42
N GLN A 240 -12.06 15.56 1.23
CA GLN A 240 -13.36 16.13 1.60
C GLN A 240 -14.51 15.53 0.78
N ARG A 241 -14.33 15.34 -0.54
CA ARG A 241 -15.37 14.71 -1.38
C ARG A 241 -15.73 13.30 -0.92
N VAL A 242 -14.75 12.50 -0.50
CA VAL A 242 -14.99 11.14 0.03
C VAL A 242 -15.81 11.20 1.32
N LYS A 243 -15.44 12.11 2.24
CA LYS A 243 -16.18 12.34 3.49
C LYS A 243 -17.60 12.84 3.25
N ASP A 244 -17.79 13.75 2.29
CA ASP A 244 -19.11 14.29 1.92
C ASP A 244 -20.03 13.20 1.36
N ALA A 245 -19.47 12.17 0.71
CA ALA A 245 -20.20 11.00 0.23
C ALA A 245 -20.53 9.98 1.35
N GLY A 246 -20.07 10.22 2.58
CA GLY A 246 -20.32 9.34 3.73
C GLY A 246 -19.45 8.09 3.76
N LEU A 247 -18.36 8.06 2.99
CA LEU A 247 -17.42 6.94 2.91
C LEU A 247 -16.22 7.18 3.83
N GLN A 248 -15.72 6.12 4.46
CA GLN A 248 -14.39 6.18 5.10
C GLN A 248 -13.29 6.25 4.05
N LEU A 249 -12.15 6.87 4.39
CA LEU A 249 -11.06 7.10 3.43
C LEU A 249 -9.87 6.19 3.70
N GLY A 250 -9.46 5.42 2.69
CA GLY A 250 -8.24 4.63 2.68
C GLY A 250 -7.22 5.09 1.64
N VAL A 251 -5.94 4.78 1.87
CA VAL A 251 -4.87 5.02 0.91
C VAL A 251 -3.90 3.84 0.79
N TYR A 252 -3.33 3.71 -0.40
CA TYR A 252 -2.24 2.79 -0.72
C TYR A 252 -1.18 3.50 -1.59
N THR A 253 0.07 3.04 -1.71
CA THR A 253 0.79 2.14 -0.81
C THR A 253 1.77 2.99 -0.01
N VAL A 254 1.52 3.16 1.30
CA VAL A 254 2.25 4.08 2.18
C VAL A 254 3.44 3.38 2.83
N ASN A 255 4.64 3.75 2.39
CA ASN A 255 5.89 3.06 2.75
C ASN A 255 6.90 3.91 3.53
N SER A 256 6.53 5.13 3.91
CA SER A 256 7.33 6.00 4.78
C SER A 256 6.49 6.56 5.92
N THR A 257 7.16 6.97 6.99
CA THR A 257 6.50 7.61 8.14
C THR A 257 5.92 8.96 7.76
N GLU A 258 6.61 9.69 6.91
CA GLU A 258 6.20 11.00 6.40
C GLU A 258 4.93 10.90 5.56
N ALA A 259 4.82 9.90 4.68
CA ALA A 259 3.61 9.66 3.90
C ALA A 259 2.43 9.22 4.78
N ALA A 260 2.70 8.48 5.87
CA ALA A 260 1.67 8.13 6.85
C ALA A 260 1.15 9.37 7.59
N GLU A 261 2.03 10.25 8.08
CA GLU A 261 1.65 11.52 8.72
C GLU A 261 0.83 12.41 7.77
N GLN A 262 1.29 12.58 6.52
CA GLN A 262 0.56 13.36 5.50
C GLN A 262 -0.83 12.79 5.20
N SER A 263 -0.95 11.46 5.18
CA SER A 263 -2.24 10.79 4.98
C SER A 263 -3.18 11.04 6.16
N LEU A 264 -2.67 10.95 7.39
CA LEU A 264 -3.43 11.22 8.61
C LEU A 264 -3.90 12.69 8.69
N ASP A 265 -3.09 13.64 8.23
CA ASP A 265 -3.47 15.07 8.17
C ASP A 265 -4.65 15.32 7.22
N LEU A 266 -4.86 14.45 6.22
CA LEU A 266 -6.03 14.47 5.34
C LEU A 266 -7.25 13.75 5.95
N GLY A 267 -7.09 13.17 7.13
CA GLY A 267 -8.07 12.36 7.85
C GLY A 267 -8.36 11.03 7.16
N VAL A 268 -7.32 10.39 6.65
CA VAL A 268 -7.34 8.98 6.22
C VAL A 268 -7.52 8.08 7.44
N GLU A 269 -8.38 7.07 7.31
CA GLU A 269 -8.69 6.09 8.36
C GLU A 269 -8.10 4.70 8.09
N ARG A 270 -7.69 4.41 6.84
CA ARG A 270 -7.06 3.14 6.45
C ARG A 270 -5.75 3.39 5.71
N ILE A 271 -4.65 2.82 6.20
CA ILE A 271 -3.32 2.98 5.60
C ILE A 271 -2.81 1.59 5.21
N THR A 272 -2.66 1.35 3.91
CA THR A 272 -2.09 0.12 3.37
C THR A 272 -0.64 0.35 2.96
N GLY A 273 0.29 -0.47 3.45
CA GLY A 273 1.74 -0.32 3.18
C GLY A 273 2.52 -1.63 3.24
N ASP A 274 3.65 -1.69 2.52
CA ASP A 274 4.53 -2.86 2.44
C ASP A 274 5.35 -3.07 3.73
N PHE A 275 5.55 -1.98 4.49
CA PHE A 275 6.31 -1.95 5.75
C PHE A 275 5.40 -1.64 6.95
N PRO A 276 4.37 -2.45 7.24
CA PRO A 276 3.43 -2.13 8.32
C PRO A 276 4.13 -2.00 9.67
N GLN A 277 5.24 -2.72 9.90
CA GLN A 277 6.00 -2.58 11.14
C GLN A 277 6.58 -1.17 11.34
N GLN A 278 6.96 -0.49 10.27
CA GLN A 278 7.49 0.86 10.33
C GLN A 278 6.42 1.83 10.83
N VAL A 279 5.26 1.82 10.17
CA VAL A 279 4.13 2.69 10.46
C VAL A 279 3.58 2.38 11.85
N ALA A 280 3.35 1.12 12.20
CA ALA A 280 2.87 0.71 13.53
C ALA A 280 3.78 1.22 14.67
N ARG A 281 5.10 1.14 14.48
CA ARG A 281 6.06 1.62 15.47
C ARG A 281 6.05 3.13 15.57
N HIS A 282 6.03 3.82 14.45
CA HIS A 282 5.97 5.28 14.40
C HIS A 282 4.69 5.81 15.09
N LEU A 283 3.52 5.28 14.74
CA LEU A 283 2.23 5.68 15.33
C LEU A 283 2.14 5.38 16.84
N SER A 284 2.86 4.35 17.32
CA SER A 284 2.95 4.04 18.75
C SER A 284 4.08 4.79 19.49
N GLY A 285 4.68 5.81 18.87
CA GLY A 285 5.77 6.61 19.45
C GLY A 285 7.07 5.83 19.69
N ARG A 286 7.19 4.64 19.08
CA ARG A 286 8.41 3.84 19.11
C ARG A 286 9.32 4.29 17.97
N LYS A 287 10.62 4.04 18.12
CA LYS A 287 11.57 4.28 17.03
C LYS A 287 11.13 3.52 15.77
N PRO A 288 11.08 4.17 14.59
CA PRO A 288 10.78 3.51 13.33
C PRO A 288 11.65 2.27 13.09
N PHE A 289 11.10 1.34 12.33
CA PHE A 289 11.81 0.18 11.79
C PHE A 289 11.82 0.31 10.27
N PRO A 290 12.96 0.07 9.58
CA PRO A 290 14.28 -0.22 10.15
C PRO A 290 14.82 0.97 10.97
N SER A 291 15.76 0.69 11.88
CA SER A 291 16.50 1.76 12.54
C SER A 291 17.67 2.13 11.64
N ASN A 292 17.75 3.39 11.23
CA ASN A 292 18.79 3.93 10.35
C ASN A 292 20.17 3.70 10.99
N ASP A 293 20.79 2.56 10.67
CA ASP A 293 22.02 2.05 11.28
C ASP A 293 23.26 2.54 10.50
N GLY A 294 23.22 3.80 10.07
CA GLY A 294 24.35 4.54 9.50
C GLY A 294 24.40 4.65 7.98
N LEU A 295 23.53 3.99 7.21
CA LEU A 295 23.34 4.26 5.78
C LEU A 295 21.86 4.42 5.50
N VAL A 296 21.50 5.49 4.80
CA VAL A 296 20.11 5.85 4.49
C VAL A 296 19.96 6.17 3.01
N ILE A 297 18.72 6.11 2.52
CA ILE A 297 18.29 6.69 1.26
C ILE A 297 17.95 8.16 1.56
N ALA A 298 18.85 9.06 1.18
CA ALA A 298 18.67 10.49 1.43
C ALA A 298 17.70 11.13 0.44
N GLU A 299 17.71 10.65 -0.81
CA GLU A 299 16.90 11.20 -1.90
C GLU A 299 16.70 10.16 -2.99
N SER A 300 15.58 10.25 -3.69
CA SER A 300 15.34 9.54 -4.95
C SER A 300 14.93 10.56 -6.03
N VAL A 301 15.70 10.59 -7.11
CA VAL A 301 15.46 11.47 -8.27
C VAL A 301 14.91 10.61 -9.39
N ASN A 302 13.58 10.61 -9.54
CA ASN A 302 12.88 9.64 -10.41
C ASN A 302 12.51 10.21 -11.78
N ASP A 303 12.15 11.49 -11.86
CA ASP A 303 11.69 12.13 -13.10
C ASP A 303 12.71 13.19 -13.54
N VAL A 304 13.72 12.77 -14.28
CA VAL A 304 14.72 13.70 -14.82
C VAL A 304 14.26 14.27 -16.15
N PRO A 305 14.61 15.53 -16.49
CA PRO A 305 14.30 16.06 -17.80
C PRO A 305 14.90 15.19 -18.91
N GLY A 306 14.05 14.72 -19.84
CA GLY A 306 14.48 13.94 -20.99
C GLY A 306 14.23 12.45 -20.82
N ASN A 307 15.30 11.65 -20.81
CA ASN A 307 15.23 10.20 -20.68
C ASN A 307 15.86 9.80 -19.34
N ASP A 308 15.17 8.98 -18.55
CA ASP A 308 15.61 8.54 -17.23
C ASP A 308 16.93 7.74 -17.27
N LEU A 309 17.24 7.12 -18.41
CA LEU A 309 18.50 6.41 -18.66
C LEU A 309 19.56 7.26 -19.38
N GLN A 310 19.45 8.58 -19.33
CA GLN A 310 20.46 9.44 -19.95
C GLN A 310 21.81 9.32 -19.22
N PRO A 311 22.94 9.27 -19.96
CA PRO A 311 24.25 9.14 -19.36
C PRO A 311 24.53 10.25 -18.35
N GLU A 312 25.13 9.89 -17.22
CA GLU A 312 25.64 10.79 -16.17
C GLU A 312 24.56 11.53 -15.34
N THR A 313 23.42 11.88 -15.93
CA THR A 313 22.35 12.71 -15.31
C THR A 313 20.97 12.05 -15.34
N GLY A 314 20.93 10.72 -15.46
CA GLY A 314 19.73 9.92 -15.35
C GLY A 314 19.08 9.97 -13.97
N GLU A 315 17.97 9.24 -13.85
CA GLU A 315 17.36 8.93 -12.57
C GLU A 315 18.41 8.30 -11.62
N HIS A 316 18.30 8.54 -10.32
CA HIS A 316 19.24 7.96 -9.36
C HIS A 316 18.73 8.02 -7.93
N VAL A 317 19.35 7.19 -7.10
CA VAL A 317 19.17 7.19 -5.66
C VAL A 317 20.41 7.78 -4.99
N VAL A 318 20.22 8.66 -4.03
CA VAL A 318 21.30 9.21 -3.20
C VAL A 318 21.34 8.45 -1.88
N LEU A 319 22.46 7.82 -1.60
CA LEU A 319 22.73 7.14 -0.34
C LEU A 319 23.66 7.99 0.51
N GLU A 320 23.37 8.12 1.81
CA GLU A 320 24.18 8.90 2.74
C GLU A 320 24.62 8.09 3.94
N ASN A 321 25.91 8.18 4.29
CA ASN A 321 26.41 7.61 5.54
C ASN A 321 26.14 8.56 6.72
N THR A 322 25.01 8.39 7.39
CA THR A 322 24.63 9.16 8.59
C THR A 322 25.28 8.63 9.88
N GLY A 323 26.14 7.61 9.76
CA GLY A 323 26.83 6.97 10.88
C GLY A 323 28.04 7.77 11.38
N ARG A 324 28.85 7.10 12.22
CA ARG A 324 30.09 7.66 12.80
C ARG A 324 31.36 6.96 12.32
N ARG A 325 31.23 6.01 11.41
CA ARG A 325 32.33 5.19 10.89
C ARG A 325 32.25 5.11 9.38
N THR A 326 33.38 4.90 8.74
CA THR A 326 33.43 4.53 7.32
C THR A 326 32.68 3.21 7.11
N LEU A 327 31.83 3.15 6.09
CA LEU A 327 31.07 1.97 5.70
C LEU A 327 31.59 1.43 4.38
N SER A 328 31.81 0.12 4.33
CA SER A 328 31.90 -0.59 3.05
C SER A 328 30.48 -0.89 2.56
N LEU A 329 30.23 -0.56 1.30
CA LEU A 329 28.93 -0.74 0.66
C LEU A 329 28.85 -2.02 -0.17
N GLU A 330 29.88 -2.86 -0.13
CA GLU A 330 29.91 -4.12 -0.86
C GLU A 330 28.71 -5.00 -0.48
N GLY A 331 27.96 -5.43 -1.48
CA GLY A 331 26.80 -6.32 -1.31
C GLY A 331 25.53 -5.62 -0.85
N TYR A 332 25.56 -4.31 -0.58
CA TYR A 332 24.33 -3.52 -0.38
C TYR A 332 23.52 -3.48 -1.67
N LEU A 333 22.21 -3.36 -1.52
CA LEU A 333 21.30 -3.16 -2.64
C LEU A 333 20.16 -2.22 -2.27
N VAL A 334 19.67 -1.50 -3.27
CA VAL A 334 18.40 -0.77 -3.23
C VAL A 334 17.41 -1.57 -4.08
N ARG A 335 16.18 -1.70 -3.58
CA ARG A 335 15.07 -2.36 -4.27
C ARG A 335 13.88 -1.42 -4.32
N ASP A 336 13.20 -1.35 -5.46
CA ASP A 336 11.95 -0.60 -5.62
C ASP A 336 10.70 -1.47 -5.37
N ALA A 337 9.51 -0.88 -5.47
CA ALA A 337 8.25 -1.62 -5.33
C ALA A 337 8.00 -2.64 -6.47
N ALA A 338 8.66 -2.48 -7.63
CA ALA A 338 8.56 -3.40 -8.75
C ALA A 338 9.58 -4.58 -8.67
N ASN A 339 10.34 -4.68 -7.59
CA ASN A 339 11.42 -5.65 -7.37
C ASN A 339 12.63 -5.50 -8.31
N ASN A 340 12.80 -4.36 -8.97
CA ASN A 340 14.06 -3.99 -9.59
C ASN A 340 15.13 -3.86 -8.50
N VAL A 341 16.34 -4.37 -8.77
CA VAL A 341 17.43 -4.39 -7.79
C VAL A 341 18.64 -3.64 -8.34
N MET A 342 19.04 -2.59 -7.64
CA MET A 342 20.27 -1.85 -7.86
C MET A 342 21.31 -2.31 -6.84
N ARG A 343 22.27 -3.14 -7.26
CA ARG A 343 23.31 -3.69 -6.38
C ARG A 343 24.58 -2.85 -6.46
N ILE A 344 25.08 -2.42 -5.30
CA ILE A 344 26.31 -1.65 -5.23
C ILE A 344 27.51 -2.58 -5.46
N PRO A 345 28.43 -2.26 -6.40
CA PRO A 345 29.61 -3.08 -6.66
C PRO A 345 30.58 -3.08 -5.48
N ALA A 346 31.52 -4.03 -5.48
CA ALA A 346 32.62 -4.03 -4.53
C ALA A 346 33.52 -2.80 -4.71
N GLY A 347 34.25 -2.42 -3.66
CA GLY A 347 35.22 -1.32 -3.68
C GLY A 347 34.69 0.05 -3.28
N TYR A 348 33.37 0.20 -3.09
CA TYR A 348 32.75 1.44 -2.64
C TYR A 348 32.74 1.54 -1.12
N GLN A 349 33.18 2.71 -0.62
CA GLN A 349 33.16 3.06 0.79
C GLN A 349 32.66 4.49 0.95
N LEU A 350 31.97 4.78 2.05
CA LEU A 350 31.54 6.13 2.42
C LEU A 350 32.05 6.47 3.82
N GLU A 351 32.76 7.58 3.96
CA GLU A 351 33.05 8.20 5.25
C GLU A 351 31.78 8.84 5.85
N PRO A 352 31.75 9.13 7.17
CA PRO A 352 30.62 9.82 7.78
C PRO A 352 30.27 11.15 7.07
N GLY A 353 29.01 11.31 6.70
CA GLY A 353 28.49 12.47 5.98
C GLY A 353 28.72 12.46 4.47
N GLU A 354 29.42 11.45 3.93
CA GLU A 354 29.57 11.31 2.47
C GLU A 354 28.34 10.68 1.83
N GLN A 355 28.16 11.01 0.55
CA GLN A 355 27.05 10.53 -0.27
C GLN A 355 27.55 9.76 -1.49
N LEU A 356 26.77 8.76 -1.90
CA LEU A 356 26.92 8.00 -3.13
C LEU A 356 25.66 8.13 -3.98
N ARG A 357 25.81 8.52 -5.24
CA ARG A 357 24.72 8.45 -6.23
C ARG A 357 24.76 7.10 -6.93
N LEU A 358 23.63 6.41 -6.95
CA LEU A 358 23.44 5.12 -7.59
C LEU A 358 22.49 5.30 -8.78
N TYR A 359 23.05 5.22 -9.99
CA TYR A 359 22.34 5.35 -11.24
C TYR A 359 22.06 3.95 -11.82
N PRO A 360 20.79 3.60 -12.11
CA PRO A 360 20.48 2.37 -12.84
C PRO A 360 20.99 2.43 -14.29
N GLY A 361 21.03 3.62 -14.89
CA GLY A 361 21.49 3.84 -16.26
C GLY A 361 23.01 3.89 -16.46
N PRO A 362 23.47 4.22 -17.68
CA PRO A 362 24.87 4.22 -18.06
C PRO A 362 25.66 5.45 -17.59
N GLY A 363 26.97 5.30 -17.45
CA GLY A 363 27.87 6.43 -17.17
C GLY A 363 29.25 5.99 -16.67
N THR A 364 30.02 6.94 -16.13
CA THR A 364 31.40 6.70 -15.72
C THR A 364 31.52 6.59 -14.21
N ASN A 365 31.83 5.38 -13.72
CA ASN A 365 32.04 5.14 -12.28
C ASN A 365 33.11 6.05 -11.68
N GLY A 366 32.79 6.64 -10.52
CA GLY A 366 33.67 7.49 -9.73
C GLY A 366 33.50 7.25 -8.23
N ALA A 367 34.18 8.02 -7.39
CA ALA A 367 34.14 7.83 -5.93
C ALA A 367 32.74 8.08 -5.31
N GLN A 368 31.95 8.97 -5.92
CA GLN A 368 30.63 9.40 -5.41
C GLN A 368 29.48 9.14 -6.41
N ALA A 369 29.75 8.39 -7.48
CA ALA A 369 28.75 8.02 -8.49
C ALA A 369 29.01 6.60 -9.00
N VAL A 370 27.96 5.78 -8.99
CA VAL A 370 27.95 4.42 -9.55
C VAL A 370 26.92 4.34 -10.64
N TYR A 371 27.33 3.84 -11.79
CA TYR A 371 26.46 3.56 -12.93
C TYR A 371 26.40 2.05 -13.12
N LEU A 372 25.18 1.52 -13.15
CA LEU A 372 24.94 0.07 -13.26
C LEU A 372 24.82 -0.39 -14.73
N ASP A 373 24.88 0.55 -15.68
CA ASP A 373 24.79 0.30 -17.12
C ASP A 373 23.54 -0.52 -17.52
N GLY A 374 22.45 -0.32 -16.77
CA GLY A 374 21.14 -0.92 -17.03
C GLY A 374 20.46 -0.34 -18.27
N GLY A 375 19.67 -1.17 -18.94
CA GLY A 375 18.94 -0.81 -20.16
C GLY A 375 17.46 -0.47 -19.94
N VAL A 376 16.99 -0.45 -18.70
CA VAL A 376 15.58 -0.23 -18.34
C VAL A 376 15.52 0.72 -17.15
N ALA A 377 14.61 1.70 -17.21
CA ALA A 377 14.35 2.60 -16.10
C ALA A 377 13.82 1.82 -14.90
N VAL A 378 14.32 2.15 -13.73
CA VAL A 378 14.00 1.52 -12.46
C VAL A 378 13.03 2.38 -11.67
N LEU A 379 13.21 3.71 -11.64
CA LEU A 379 12.42 4.59 -10.78
C LEU A 379 11.19 5.10 -11.51
N ASN A 380 10.06 5.20 -10.80
CA ASN A 380 8.82 5.72 -11.39
C ASN A 380 8.71 7.24 -11.27
N ASN A 381 8.47 7.93 -12.39
CA ASN A 381 8.32 9.40 -12.48
C ASN A 381 7.21 9.93 -11.56
N GLY A 382 6.19 9.11 -11.27
CA GLY A 382 5.09 9.46 -10.36
C GLY A 382 5.40 9.32 -8.87
N GLY A 383 6.63 8.94 -8.51
CA GLY A 383 7.04 8.64 -7.13
C GLY A 383 7.29 7.14 -6.92
N ASP A 384 8.23 6.81 -6.03
CA ASP A 384 8.66 5.43 -5.78
C ASP A 384 8.63 5.07 -4.30
N SER A 385 8.75 3.79 -4.00
CA SER A 385 9.02 3.26 -2.67
C SER A 385 10.24 2.36 -2.75
N LEU A 386 11.29 2.75 -2.02
CA LEU A 386 12.59 2.11 -2.04
C LEU A 386 12.92 1.48 -0.69
N ALA A 387 13.64 0.37 -0.75
CA ALA A 387 14.16 -0.33 0.41
C ALA A 387 15.66 -0.59 0.26
N LEU A 388 16.43 -0.18 1.26
CA LEU A 388 17.87 -0.37 1.33
C LEU A 388 18.21 -1.59 2.17
N TRP A 389 19.00 -2.50 1.63
CA TRP A 389 19.42 -3.73 2.29
C TRP A 389 20.93 -3.84 2.32
N ASN A 390 21.47 -4.36 3.42
CA ASN A 390 22.89 -4.65 3.51
C ASN A 390 23.24 -6.05 2.96
N ALA A 391 24.53 -6.35 2.88
CA ALA A 391 25.05 -7.64 2.40
C ALA A 391 24.57 -8.88 3.17
N LYS A 392 24.00 -8.71 4.37
CA LYS A 392 23.42 -9.79 5.19
C LYS A 392 21.90 -9.89 5.03
N ALA A 393 21.32 -9.25 4.01
CA ALA A 393 19.88 -9.17 3.78
C ALA A 393 19.11 -8.59 4.98
N LYS A 394 19.72 -7.67 5.73
CA LYS A 394 19.01 -6.88 6.74
C LYS A 394 18.52 -5.58 6.09
N LEU A 395 17.23 -5.28 6.25
CA LEU A 395 16.63 -3.99 5.90
C LEU A 395 17.26 -2.88 6.76
N MET A 396 17.78 -1.85 6.09
CA MET A 396 18.54 -0.75 6.68
C MET A 396 17.75 0.55 6.68
N ASP A 397 17.03 0.82 5.60
CA ASP A 397 16.22 2.02 5.42
C ASP A 397 15.08 1.79 4.43
N THR A 398 14.05 2.63 4.52
CA THR A 398 12.93 2.68 3.58
C THR A 398 12.67 4.14 3.22
N TYR A 399 12.25 4.37 1.98
CA TYR A 399 12.03 5.71 1.46
C TYR A 399 10.80 5.69 0.54
N ALA A 400 9.99 6.74 0.60
CA ALA A 400 8.92 6.94 -0.37
C ALA A 400 8.77 8.44 -0.68
N ASN A 401 8.61 8.76 -1.97
CA ASN A 401 8.36 10.11 -2.46
C ASN A 401 7.13 10.19 -3.37
#